data_AF-A0A7S0FUD2-F1
#
_entry.id   AF-A0A7S0FUD2-F1
#
_cell.length_a   1.000
_cell.length_b   1.000
_cell.length_c   1.000
_cell.angle_alpha   90.00
_cell.angle_beta   90.00
_cell.angle_gamma   90.00
#
_symmetry.space_group_name_H-M   'P 1'
#
loop_
_entity.id
_entity.type
_entity.pdbx_description
1 polymer ?
#
loop_
_entity_poly.entity_id
_entity_poly.type
_entity_poly.pdbx_seq_one_letter_code
_entity_poly.pdbx_strand_id
1 'polypeptide(L)'
;VSPTESFTAEAQIESLRASLPYSPFRECFLPGHSFFDLCSQAYPIGRVVLTEHFRCAPEIIQFSNETYYQGRLQPLRLPTSSEIMSPSLVDIYVRNGRKVGKTNEAETDKIVSMIKDMVDQSKRRRRSRPKSIGVISLVGDEQSRLIRGRLLDVIGLEAYNLHDILVGEPPSFQGSERDVVFLSMVSSPGSVPTQSQLMYHQRINVALSRARDRMVLVRSINRSHVPSNEDAKVAVIDYFSEEASNDIATCTDTRKRGANVSEPFIDTYQSNSVHSRVVESVSGLLVDAGFEVRPMGVVWKGSVCVENVSSGARAAISIENGGEVEQEWAITLAQQRAIERVGWQCARVDALSWLLDLKATRRMLISFLKSADVSPKKHVVPLPEEMEEEVEEDIDQIPLANENDELGQEDDSHAEEEAASNNVREAVADDVVVISTDDEGEDYMP
;
A
#
# COMPACT_ATOMS: atom_id res chain seq x y z
N VAL A 1 -3.94 22.03 -2.37
CA VAL A 1 -4.42 22.56 -3.66
C VAL A 1 -5.36 23.69 -3.34
N SER A 2 -4.97 24.88 -3.71
CA SER A 2 -5.76 26.08 -3.48
C SER A 2 -6.79 26.18 -4.61
N PRO A 3 -8.07 26.42 -4.31
CA PRO A 3 -9.09 26.55 -5.34
C PRO A 3 -8.73 27.78 -6.19
N THR A 4 -8.38 27.55 -7.45
CA THR A 4 -8.15 28.64 -8.40
C THR A 4 -9.52 29.16 -8.81
N GLU A 5 -9.86 30.38 -8.42
CA GLU A 5 -11.03 31.06 -8.99
C GLU A 5 -10.79 31.26 -10.48
N SER A 6 -11.56 30.54 -11.30
CA SER A 6 -11.68 30.83 -12.72
C SER A 6 -12.41 32.18 -12.89
N PHE A 7 -11.91 33.02 -13.81
CA PHE A 7 -12.51 34.27 -14.35
C PHE A 7 -12.04 35.64 -13.81
N THR A 8 -10.77 35.82 -13.42
CA THR A 8 -10.18 37.18 -13.37
C THR A 8 -9.72 37.63 -14.76
N ALA A 9 -10.16 38.80 -15.22
CA ALA A 9 -9.75 39.34 -16.52
C ALA A 9 -8.26 39.73 -16.50
N GLU A 10 -7.51 39.41 -17.56
CA GLU A 10 -6.06 39.71 -17.66
C GLU A 10 -5.74 41.19 -17.40
N ALA A 11 -6.61 42.10 -17.85
CA ALA A 11 -6.48 43.54 -17.61
C ALA A 11 -6.51 43.91 -16.11
N GLN A 12 -7.28 43.18 -15.30
CA GLN A 12 -7.32 43.38 -13.85
C GLN A 12 -6.06 42.87 -13.16
N ILE A 13 -5.52 41.75 -13.64
CA ILE A 13 -4.26 41.18 -13.12
C ILE A 13 -3.10 42.13 -13.40
N GLU A 14 -3.04 42.71 -14.59
CA GLU A 14 -1.97 43.66 -14.95
C GLU A 14 -2.08 44.98 -14.15
N SER A 15 -3.31 45.47 -13.93
CA SER A 15 -3.54 46.61 -13.05
C SER A 15 -3.12 46.32 -11.60
N LEU A 16 -3.39 45.11 -11.09
CA LEU A 16 -2.95 44.67 -9.77
C LEU A 16 -1.41 44.63 -9.70
N ARG A 17 -0.77 44.03 -10.71
CA ARG A 17 0.70 43.95 -10.80
C ARG A 17 1.36 45.33 -10.75
N ALA A 18 0.78 46.32 -11.42
CA ALA A 18 1.27 47.70 -11.41
C ALA A 18 1.06 48.41 -10.05
N SER A 19 0.00 48.07 -9.32
CA SER A 19 -0.35 48.69 -8.04
C SER A 19 0.43 48.13 -6.84
N LEU A 20 0.95 46.90 -6.93
CA LEU A 20 1.69 46.27 -5.85
C LEU A 20 3.04 46.99 -5.63
N PRO A 21 3.53 47.13 -4.39
CA PRO A 21 4.89 47.61 -4.13
C PRO A 21 5.94 46.67 -4.74
N TYR A 22 7.16 47.15 -4.93
CA TYR A 22 8.25 46.30 -5.40
C TYR A 22 8.56 45.25 -4.32
N SER A 23 8.45 43.97 -4.70
CA SER A 23 8.78 42.83 -3.86
C SER A 23 9.28 41.71 -4.75
N PRO A 24 10.30 40.93 -4.33
CA PRO A 24 10.74 39.74 -5.07
C PRO A 24 9.62 38.70 -5.22
N PHE A 25 8.57 38.79 -4.41
CA PHE A 25 7.43 37.87 -4.42
C PHE A 25 6.17 38.45 -5.08
N ARG A 26 6.29 39.53 -5.87
CA ARG A 26 5.12 40.23 -6.46
C ARG A 26 4.15 39.29 -7.19
N GLU A 27 4.67 38.30 -7.92
CA GLU A 27 3.89 37.30 -8.65
C GLU A 27 3.04 36.41 -7.72
N CYS A 28 3.52 36.11 -6.50
CA CYS A 28 2.78 35.30 -5.51
C CYS A 28 1.59 36.02 -4.87
N PHE A 29 1.51 37.36 -5.01
CA PHE A 29 0.36 38.13 -4.54
C PHE A 29 -0.76 38.21 -5.59
N LEU A 30 -0.53 37.72 -6.80
CA LEU A 30 -1.56 37.69 -7.84
C LEU A 30 -2.59 36.59 -7.56
N PRO A 31 -3.85 36.78 -8.00
CA PRO A 31 -4.89 35.75 -7.89
C PRO A 31 -4.45 34.42 -8.49
N GLY A 32 -4.74 33.32 -7.79
CA GLY A 32 -4.38 31.95 -8.20
C GLY A 32 -3.17 31.37 -7.45
N HIS A 33 -2.41 32.20 -6.75
CA HIS A 33 -1.41 31.76 -5.78
C HIS A 33 -1.99 31.77 -4.37
N SER A 34 -1.56 30.82 -3.55
CA SER A 34 -1.93 30.75 -2.14
C SER A 34 -0.83 31.21 -1.22
N PHE A 35 -1.19 31.52 0.02
CA PHE A 35 -0.22 31.85 1.06
C PHE A 35 0.84 30.74 1.23
N PHE A 36 0.44 29.48 1.02
CA PHE A 36 1.38 28.35 1.01
C PHE A 36 2.41 28.44 -0.13
N ASP A 37 1.99 28.86 -1.32
CA ASP A 37 2.90 29.01 -2.47
C ASP A 37 3.91 30.15 -2.22
N LEU A 38 3.44 31.26 -1.61
CA LEU A 38 4.31 32.35 -1.17
C LEU A 38 5.34 31.85 -0.15
N CYS A 39 4.91 31.16 0.91
CA CYS A 39 5.82 30.60 1.91
C CYS A 39 6.79 29.59 1.29
N SER A 40 6.35 28.80 0.32
CA SER A 40 7.21 27.83 -0.37
C SER A 40 8.33 28.50 -1.18
N GLN A 41 8.07 29.70 -1.73
CA GLN A 41 9.11 30.49 -2.40
C GLN A 41 10.02 31.21 -1.41
N ALA A 42 9.46 31.76 -0.32
CA ALA A 42 10.24 32.47 0.69
C ALA A 42 11.11 31.55 1.55
N TYR A 43 10.64 30.31 1.82
CA TYR A 43 11.28 29.34 2.71
C TYR A 43 11.41 27.95 2.04
N PRO A 44 12.27 27.81 1.02
CA PRO A 44 12.38 26.57 0.24
C PRO A 44 12.82 25.35 1.07
N ILE A 45 13.58 25.57 2.15
CA ILE A 45 14.12 24.51 3.02
C ILE A 45 13.13 24.13 4.15
N GLY A 46 12.16 24.99 4.48
CA GLY A 46 11.24 24.78 5.60
C GLY A 46 10.05 23.86 5.29
N ARG A 47 9.97 23.30 4.08
CA ARG A 47 8.83 22.50 3.64
C ARG A 47 8.94 21.06 4.14
N VAL A 48 8.09 20.71 5.10
CA VAL A 48 7.88 19.31 5.50
C VAL A 48 6.91 18.65 4.51
N VAL A 49 7.37 17.58 3.85
CA VAL A 49 6.54 16.78 2.93
C VAL A 49 6.07 15.53 3.66
N LEU A 50 4.75 15.33 3.71
CA LEU A 50 4.16 14.09 4.19
C LEU A 50 4.22 13.05 3.07
N THR A 51 4.97 11.98 3.28
CA THR A 51 5.21 10.93 2.28
C THR A 51 4.25 9.75 2.43
N GLU A 52 3.70 9.53 3.62
CA GLU A 52 2.92 8.35 3.93
C GLU A 52 1.49 8.42 3.36
N HIS A 53 1.06 7.34 2.70
CA HIS A 53 -0.25 7.24 2.07
C HIS A 53 -1.04 6.03 2.55
N PHE A 54 -2.18 6.28 3.21
CA PHE A 54 -2.98 5.26 3.89
C PHE A 54 -4.35 5.00 3.26
N ARG A 55 -4.67 5.62 2.12
CA ARG A 55 -6.03 5.64 1.57
C ARG A 55 -6.24 4.63 0.45
N CYS A 56 -5.51 4.75 -0.65
CA CYS A 56 -5.76 3.94 -1.83
C CYS A 56 -5.05 2.60 -1.69
N ALA A 57 -5.59 1.57 -2.35
CA ALA A 57 -4.83 0.37 -2.65
C ALA A 57 -3.52 0.77 -3.37
N PRO A 58 -2.40 0.05 -3.14
CA PRO A 58 -1.10 0.46 -3.65
C PRO A 58 -1.10 0.65 -5.17
N GLU A 59 -1.77 -0.22 -5.92
CA GLU A 59 -1.86 -0.17 -7.38
C GLU A 59 -2.56 1.12 -7.85
N ILE A 60 -3.49 1.67 -7.06
CA ILE A 60 -4.23 2.89 -7.43
C ILE A 60 -3.37 4.13 -7.22
N ILE A 61 -2.73 4.27 -6.04
CA ILE A 61 -1.94 5.46 -5.74
C ILE A 61 -0.63 5.51 -6.54
N GLN A 62 -0.11 4.34 -6.95
CA GLN A 62 1.17 4.24 -7.63
C GLN A 62 1.23 5.07 -8.92
N PHE A 63 0.14 5.13 -9.70
CA PHE A 63 0.02 6.08 -10.82
C PHE A 63 0.42 7.51 -10.43
N SER A 64 -0.20 8.03 -9.36
CA SER A 64 0.03 9.40 -8.94
C SER A 64 1.44 9.54 -8.38
N ASN A 65 1.90 8.54 -7.63
CA ASN A 65 3.23 8.50 -7.02
C ASN A 65 4.34 8.63 -8.07
N GLU A 66 4.28 7.83 -9.13
CA GLU A 66 5.25 7.83 -10.22
C GLU A 66 5.15 9.12 -11.05
N THR A 67 3.93 9.49 -11.43
CA THR A 67 3.71 10.61 -12.37
C THR A 67 3.95 11.97 -11.73
N TYR A 68 3.61 12.16 -10.46
CA TYR A 68 3.56 13.50 -9.83
C TYR A 68 4.43 13.63 -8.58
N TYR A 69 4.80 12.54 -7.91
CA TYR A 69 5.56 12.57 -6.66
C TYR A 69 6.95 11.95 -6.78
N GLN A 70 7.39 11.55 -7.97
CA GLN A 70 8.71 10.95 -8.21
C GLN A 70 9.00 9.75 -7.31
N GLY A 71 7.97 8.94 -7.01
CA GLY A 71 8.10 7.77 -6.13
C GLY A 71 8.29 8.09 -4.65
N ARG A 72 8.15 9.35 -4.22
CA ARG A 72 8.36 9.76 -2.82
C ARG A 72 7.20 9.41 -1.90
N LEU A 73 6.01 9.09 -2.42
CA LEU A 73 4.92 8.61 -1.58
C LEU A 73 5.19 7.15 -1.17
N GLN A 74 4.88 6.84 0.08
CA GLN A 74 4.99 5.52 0.68
C GLN A 74 3.57 4.96 0.89
N PRO A 75 3.09 4.06 0.01
CA PRO A 75 1.82 3.37 0.22
C PRO A 75 1.94 2.47 1.46
N LEU A 76 1.03 2.66 2.42
CA LEU A 76 1.01 1.89 3.67
C LEU A 76 -0.31 1.14 3.88
N ARG A 77 -1.26 1.25 2.95
CA ARG A 77 -2.53 0.54 3.02
C ARG A 77 -2.41 -0.84 2.37
N LEU A 78 -2.75 -1.87 3.12
CA LEU A 78 -3.03 -3.22 2.59
C LEU A 78 -4.53 -3.52 2.77
N PRO A 79 -5.32 -3.64 1.69
CA PRO A 79 -6.74 -3.97 1.77
C PRO A 79 -6.98 -5.29 2.54
N THR A 80 -8.03 -5.34 3.38
CA THR A 80 -8.55 -6.58 4.01
C THR A 80 -9.12 -7.54 3.00
N SER A 81 -9.23 -8.81 3.36
CA SER A 81 -9.86 -9.80 2.48
C SER A 81 -11.30 -9.42 2.10
N SER A 82 -11.96 -8.58 2.90
CA SER A 82 -13.27 -7.98 2.60
C SER A 82 -13.22 -6.72 1.71
N GLU A 83 -12.08 -6.02 1.69
CA GLU A 83 -11.86 -4.81 0.91
C GLU A 83 -11.24 -5.09 -0.45
N ILE A 84 -10.45 -6.16 -0.58
CA ILE A 84 -9.79 -6.55 -1.83
C ILE A 84 -10.81 -6.63 -2.96
N MET A 85 -10.46 -5.98 -4.06
CA MET A 85 -11.23 -6.02 -5.29
C MET A 85 -10.27 -6.24 -6.45
N SER A 86 -9.81 -7.48 -6.67
CA SER A 86 -8.93 -7.79 -7.81
C SER A 86 -9.72 -7.90 -9.14
N PRO A 87 -9.27 -7.24 -10.22
CA PRO A 87 -8.17 -6.27 -10.24
C PRO A 87 -8.58 -4.90 -9.66
N SER A 88 -7.65 -4.23 -8.97
CA SER A 88 -7.85 -2.90 -8.36
C SER A 88 -8.05 -1.82 -9.43
N LEU A 89 -7.48 -2.01 -10.62
CA LEU A 89 -7.62 -1.15 -11.78
C LEU A 89 -8.37 -1.89 -12.88
N VAL A 90 -9.39 -1.26 -13.46
CA VAL A 90 -10.18 -1.84 -14.54
C VAL A 90 -10.23 -0.87 -15.71
N ASP A 91 -9.75 -1.28 -16.88
CA ASP A 91 -9.84 -0.50 -18.11
C ASP A 91 -10.98 -0.99 -19.01
N ILE A 92 -11.95 -0.12 -19.28
CA ILE A 92 -13.12 -0.39 -20.11
C ILE A 92 -13.07 0.47 -21.37
N TYR A 93 -12.81 -0.18 -22.50
CA TYR A 93 -12.88 0.45 -23.82
C TYR A 93 -14.27 0.34 -24.46
N VAL A 94 -14.94 1.48 -24.65
CA VAL A 94 -16.27 1.60 -25.26
C VAL A 94 -16.14 1.92 -26.75
N ARG A 95 -16.24 0.88 -27.60
CA ARG A 95 -16.01 0.97 -29.06
C ARG A 95 -16.94 1.95 -29.79
N ASN A 96 -18.18 2.08 -29.35
CA ASN A 96 -19.21 2.92 -29.95
C ASN A 96 -19.36 4.28 -29.26
N GLY A 97 -18.42 4.66 -28.39
CA GLY A 97 -18.49 5.94 -27.70
C GLY A 97 -18.19 7.12 -28.62
N ARG A 98 -19.10 8.08 -28.60
CA ARG A 98 -19.04 9.30 -29.40
C ARG A 98 -19.29 10.50 -28.51
N LYS A 99 -18.35 11.43 -28.53
CA LYS A 99 -18.49 12.72 -27.85
C LYS A 99 -19.45 13.61 -28.64
N VAL A 100 -20.50 14.07 -27.97
CA VAL A 100 -21.45 15.08 -28.48
C VAL A 100 -21.45 16.22 -27.46
N GLY A 101 -20.93 17.38 -27.87
CA GLY A 101 -20.69 18.49 -26.94
C GLY A 101 -19.67 18.10 -25.86
N LYS A 102 -20.07 18.16 -24.59
CA LYS A 102 -19.26 17.71 -23.44
C LYS A 102 -19.76 16.42 -22.82
N THR A 103 -20.49 15.60 -23.58
CA THR A 103 -21.04 14.32 -23.09
C THR A 103 -20.68 13.16 -24.01
N ASN A 104 -20.67 11.95 -23.46
CA ASN A 104 -20.52 10.70 -24.20
C ASN A 104 -21.50 9.67 -23.62
N GLU A 105 -22.61 9.47 -24.33
CA GLU A 105 -23.71 8.63 -23.86
C GLU A 105 -23.34 7.15 -23.70
N ALA A 106 -22.48 6.61 -24.57
CA ALA A 106 -22.10 5.21 -24.48
C ALA A 106 -21.22 4.93 -23.25
N GLU A 107 -20.35 5.88 -22.87
CA GLU A 107 -19.62 5.81 -21.60
C GLU A 107 -20.58 5.89 -20.41
N THR A 108 -21.56 6.80 -20.47
CA THR A 108 -22.61 6.93 -19.45
C THR A 108 -23.37 5.61 -19.26
N ASP A 109 -23.87 5.01 -20.34
CA ASP A 109 -24.62 3.75 -20.29
C ASP A 109 -23.78 2.61 -19.72
N LYS A 110 -22.50 2.55 -20.09
CA LYS A 110 -21.59 1.54 -19.57
C LYS A 110 -21.37 1.70 -18.06
N ILE A 111 -21.12 2.93 -17.59
CA ILE A 111 -20.95 3.24 -16.17
C ILE A 111 -22.23 2.88 -15.39
N VAL A 112 -23.40 3.33 -15.87
CA VAL A 112 -24.70 3.07 -15.22
C VAL A 112 -24.97 1.57 -15.13
N SER A 113 -24.72 0.83 -16.21
CA SER A 113 -24.87 -0.63 -16.22
C SER A 113 -23.97 -1.31 -15.18
N MET A 114 -22.70 -0.93 -15.11
CA MET A 114 -21.76 -1.54 -14.14
C MET A 114 -22.13 -1.23 -12.69
N ILE A 115 -22.54 0.02 -12.41
CA ILE A 115 -23.00 0.41 -11.07
C ILE A 115 -24.26 -0.35 -10.70
N LYS A 116 -25.22 -0.48 -11.61
CA LYS A 116 -26.43 -1.28 -11.39
C LYS A 116 -26.08 -2.72 -11.02
N ASP A 117 -25.18 -3.36 -11.77
CA ASP A 117 -24.75 -4.73 -11.49
C ASP A 117 -24.12 -4.86 -10.10
N MET A 118 -23.29 -3.88 -9.69
CA MET A 118 -22.70 -3.84 -8.35
C MET A 118 -23.75 -3.68 -7.23
N VAL A 119 -24.73 -2.78 -7.43
CA VAL A 119 -25.84 -2.58 -6.49
C VAL A 119 -26.67 -3.86 -6.36
N ASP A 120 -27.01 -4.50 -7.48
CA ASP A 120 -27.80 -5.73 -7.48
C ASP A 120 -27.05 -6.90 -6.83
N GLN A 121 -25.73 -6.99 -7.02
CA GLN A 121 -24.89 -7.96 -6.31
C GLN A 121 -24.83 -7.68 -4.81
N SER A 122 -24.74 -6.41 -4.40
CA SER A 122 -24.75 -6.02 -2.99
C SER A 122 -26.06 -6.40 -2.30
N LYS A 123 -27.21 -6.18 -2.95
CA LYS A 123 -28.53 -6.61 -2.46
C LYS A 123 -28.62 -8.12 -2.23
N ARG A 124 -27.98 -8.93 -3.08
CA ARG A 124 -27.92 -10.40 -2.92
C ARG A 124 -27.01 -10.82 -1.76
N ARG A 125 -25.88 -10.12 -1.57
CA ARG A 125 -24.90 -10.39 -0.52
C ARG A 125 -25.25 -9.67 0.79
N ARG A 126 -26.39 -10.00 1.39
CA ARG A 126 -26.97 -9.36 2.62
C ARG A 126 -26.02 -9.18 3.82
N ARG A 127 -24.86 -9.86 3.86
CA ARG A 127 -23.88 -9.78 4.96
C ARG A 127 -22.71 -8.81 4.72
N SER A 128 -22.60 -8.19 3.54
CA SER A 128 -21.49 -7.27 3.23
C SER A 128 -21.94 -5.81 3.31
N ARG A 129 -21.08 -4.94 3.86
CA ARG A 129 -21.31 -3.49 3.87
C ARG A 129 -21.45 -2.98 2.43
N PRO A 130 -22.48 -2.17 2.12
CA PRO A 130 -22.57 -1.47 0.85
C PRO A 130 -21.31 -0.64 0.61
N LYS A 131 -20.67 -0.86 -0.53
CA LYS A 131 -19.49 -0.12 -0.96
C LYS A 131 -19.90 1.26 -1.47
N SER A 132 -19.16 2.30 -1.09
CA SER A 132 -19.41 3.65 -1.57
C SER A 132 -18.91 3.84 -3.00
N ILE A 133 -19.65 4.60 -3.82
CA ILE A 133 -19.35 4.72 -5.27
C ILE A 133 -19.13 6.19 -5.66
N GLY A 134 -18.05 6.45 -6.39
CA GLY A 134 -17.76 7.73 -7.02
C GLY A 134 -17.82 7.63 -8.53
N VAL A 135 -18.32 8.66 -9.20
CA VAL A 135 -18.17 8.83 -10.64
C VAL A 135 -17.62 10.21 -10.94
N ILE A 136 -16.45 10.24 -11.58
CA ILE A 136 -15.72 11.45 -11.92
C ILE A 136 -15.69 11.62 -13.44
N SER A 137 -16.23 12.72 -13.94
CA SER A 137 -16.03 13.14 -15.33
C SER A 137 -14.75 13.96 -15.45
N LEU A 138 -13.88 13.62 -16.40
CA LEU A 138 -12.69 14.42 -16.70
C LEU A 138 -13.00 15.65 -17.57
N VAL A 139 -14.20 15.74 -18.15
CA VAL A 139 -14.60 16.84 -19.04
C VAL A 139 -16.02 17.27 -18.74
N GLY A 140 -16.17 18.46 -18.14
CA GLY A 140 -17.43 19.17 -18.04
C GLY A 140 -18.44 18.56 -17.04
N ASP A 141 -19.17 19.44 -16.37
CA ASP A 141 -20.25 19.05 -15.46
C ASP A 141 -21.46 18.43 -16.20
N GLU A 142 -21.60 18.67 -17.50
CA GLU A 142 -22.69 18.13 -18.34
C GLU A 142 -22.70 16.59 -18.33
N GLN A 143 -21.54 15.93 -18.45
CA GLN A 143 -21.43 14.48 -18.37
C GLN A 143 -21.82 13.96 -16.97
N SER A 144 -21.37 14.65 -15.93
CA SER A 144 -21.68 14.30 -14.53
C SER A 144 -23.18 14.37 -14.26
N ARG A 145 -23.86 15.41 -14.75
CA ARG A 145 -25.32 15.53 -14.66
C ARG A 145 -26.06 14.43 -15.40
N LEU A 146 -25.60 14.11 -16.62
CA LEU A 146 -26.18 13.02 -17.42
C LEU A 146 -26.08 11.68 -16.70
N ILE A 147 -24.90 11.35 -16.16
CA ILE A 147 -24.68 10.11 -15.40
C ILE A 147 -25.55 10.09 -14.14
N ARG A 148 -25.60 11.19 -13.39
CA ARG A 148 -26.41 11.28 -12.17
C ARG A 148 -27.89 11.05 -12.45
N GLY A 149 -28.44 11.67 -13.49
CA GLY A 149 -29.83 11.47 -13.90
C GLY A 149 -30.13 10.01 -14.22
N ARG A 150 -29.33 9.40 -15.12
CA ARG A 150 -29.51 8.00 -15.50
C ARG A 150 -29.35 7.03 -14.32
N LEU A 151 -28.44 7.29 -13.38
CA LEU A 151 -28.31 6.49 -12.17
C LEU A 151 -29.57 6.56 -11.32
N LEU A 152 -30.08 7.76 -11.02
CA LEU A 152 -31.30 7.92 -10.24
C LEU A 152 -32.51 7.21 -10.88
N ASP A 153 -32.62 7.27 -12.21
CA ASP A 153 -33.69 6.57 -12.96
C ASP A 153 -33.57 5.04 -12.90
N VAL A 154 -32.34 4.50 -12.97
CA VAL A 154 -32.10 3.06 -13.10
C VAL A 154 -32.03 2.31 -11.77
N ILE A 155 -31.36 2.87 -10.75
CA ILE A 155 -31.18 2.22 -9.45
C ILE A 155 -32.06 2.79 -8.34
N GLY A 156 -32.65 3.98 -8.55
CA GLY A 156 -33.48 4.67 -7.56
C GLY A 156 -32.69 5.38 -6.47
N LEU A 157 -33.36 6.32 -5.78
CA LEU A 157 -32.77 7.17 -4.74
C LEU A 157 -32.31 6.37 -3.50
N GLU A 158 -33.03 5.30 -3.14
CA GLU A 158 -32.68 4.49 -1.96
C GLU A 158 -31.31 3.81 -2.14
N ALA A 159 -31.08 3.15 -3.28
CA ALA A 159 -29.78 2.54 -3.57
C ALA A 159 -28.68 3.59 -3.75
N TYR A 160 -29.02 4.74 -4.36
CA TYR A 160 -28.10 5.86 -4.53
C TYR A 160 -27.56 6.36 -3.18
N ASN A 161 -28.43 6.49 -2.17
CA ASN A 161 -28.01 6.90 -0.82
C ASN A 161 -27.33 5.77 -0.05
N LEU A 162 -27.81 4.53 -0.17
CA LEU A 162 -27.24 3.35 0.50
C LEU A 162 -25.77 3.13 0.11
N HIS A 163 -25.43 3.38 -1.16
CA HIS A 163 -24.07 3.29 -1.70
C HIS A 163 -23.33 4.63 -1.69
N ASP A 164 -23.82 5.64 -0.95
CA ASP A 164 -23.21 6.97 -0.83
C ASP A 164 -22.68 7.51 -2.19
N ILE A 165 -23.52 7.45 -3.23
CA ILE A 165 -23.06 7.70 -4.58
C ILE A 165 -22.77 9.19 -4.78
N LEU A 166 -21.54 9.52 -5.19
CA LEU A 166 -21.15 10.87 -5.57
C LEU A 166 -20.82 10.92 -7.05
N VAL A 167 -21.37 11.89 -7.79
CA VAL A 167 -21.12 12.09 -9.22
C VAL A 167 -20.73 13.54 -9.47
N GLY A 168 -19.59 13.80 -10.10
CA GLY A 168 -19.11 15.17 -10.30
C GLY A 168 -17.80 15.28 -11.05
N GLU A 169 -17.22 16.48 -11.06
CA GLU A 169 -15.88 16.74 -11.57
C GLU A 169 -14.83 16.56 -10.45
N PRO A 170 -13.53 16.47 -10.74
CA PRO A 170 -12.49 16.28 -9.72
C PRO A 170 -12.56 17.26 -8.53
N PRO A 171 -12.85 18.57 -8.71
CA PRO A 171 -13.02 19.50 -7.58
C PRO A 171 -14.16 19.12 -6.62
N SER A 172 -15.25 18.52 -7.12
CA SER A 172 -16.38 18.07 -6.30
C SER A 172 -16.01 16.93 -5.35
N PHE A 173 -14.88 16.27 -5.61
CA PHE A 173 -14.36 15.17 -4.79
C PHE A 173 -13.25 15.62 -3.84
N GLN A 174 -12.98 16.92 -3.72
CA GLN A 174 -11.97 17.41 -2.78
C GLN A 174 -12.36 17.07 -1.34
N GLY A 175 -11.47 16.38 -0.64
CA GLY A 175 -11.72 15.89 0.73
C GLY A 175 -12.66 14.69 0.82
N SER A 176 -13.17 14.19 -0.31
CA SER A 176 -14.01 13.00 -0.39
C SER A 176 -13.22 11.83 -1.01
N GLU A 177 -13.64 10.61 -0.67
CA GLU A 177 -13.12 9.34 -1.16
C GLU A 177 -14.26 8.33 -1.30
N ARG A 178 -14.08 7.31 -2.14
CA ARG A 178 -15.06 6.25 -2.35
C ARG A 178 -14.39 4.89 -2.44
N ASP A 179 -15.10 3.85 -2.02
CA ASP A 179 -14.61 2.47 -2.09
C ASP A 179 -14.31 2.12 -3.56
N VAL A 180 -15.22 2.48 -4.49
CA VAL A 180 -15.04 2.31 -5.93
C VAL A 180 -15.25 3.63 -6.66
N VAL A 181 -14.35 4.00 -7.58
CA VAL A 181 -14.49 5.19 -8.41
C VAL A 181 -14.48 4.83 -9.89
N PHE A 182 -15.41 5.42 -10.65
CA PHE A 182 -15.46 5.36 -12.11
C PHE A 182 -14.95 6.68 -12.69
N LEU A 183 -14.06 6.60 -13.68
CA LEU A 183 -13.55 7.74 -14.44
C LEU A 183 -14.14 7.72 -15.85
N SER A 184 -14.91 8.75 -16.21
CA SER A 184 -15.37 8.95 -17.59
C SER A 184 -14.41 9.89 -18.32
N MET A 185 -13.80 9.42 -19.41
CA MET A 185 -12.81 10.18 -20.18
C MET A 185 -13.44 11.17 -21.16
N VAL A 186 -14.67 10.91 -21.63
CA VAL A 186 -15.48 11.83 -22.46
C VAL A 186 -14.72 12.34 -23.70
N SER A 187 -13.94 11.43 -24.30
CA SER A 187 -13.18 11.68 -25.53
C SER A 187 -13.50 10.58 -26.53
N SER A 188 -13.63 10.93 -27.81
CA SER A 188 -13.90 9.98 -28.89
C SER A 188 -12.96 10.23 -30.07
N PRO A 189 -12.74 9.24 -30.96
CA PRO A 189 -11.90 9.43 -32.13
C PRO A 189 -12.35 10.65 -32.94
N GLY A 190 -11.40 11.51 -33.35
CA GLY A 190 -11.69 12.77 -34.04
C GLY A 190 -12.19 13.92 -33.15
N SER A 191 -12.40 13.70 -31.85
CA SER A 191 -12.78 14.74 -30.88
C SER A 191 -12.03 14.55 -29.56
N VAL A 192 -10.71 14.78 -29.61
CA VAL A 192 -9.79 14.65 -28.48
C VAL A 192 -9.15 16.02 -28.22
N PRO A 193 -9.69 16.83 -27.29
CA PRO A 193 -9.07 18.10 -26.95
C PRO A 193 -7.73 17.86 -26.24
N THR A 194 -6.71 18.62 -26.62
CA THR A 194 -5.39 18.57 -25.97
C THR A 194 -5.48 19.13 -24.56
N GLN A 195 -4.97 18.39 -23.58
CA GLN A 195 -5.05 18.70 -22.15
C GLN A 195 -3.67 18.61 -21.47
N SER A 196 -2.68 19.31 -22.02
CA SER A 196 -1.29 19.31 -21.51
C SER A 196 -1.02 20.36 -20.42
N GLN A 197 -1.97 21.26 -20.15
CA GLN A 197 -1.81 22.29 -19.14
C GLN A 197 -1.84 21.70 -17.72
N LEU A 198 -1.08 22.30 -16.80
CA LEU A 198 -0.94 21.87 -15.40
C LEU A 198 -2.27 21.61 -14.70
N MET A 199 -3.30 22.44 -14.97
CA MET A 199 -4.63 22.26 -14.36
C MET A 199 -5.26 20.90 -14.67
N TYR A 200 -5.00 20.31 -15.85
CA TYR A 200 -5.53 19.00 -16.22
C TYR A 200 -4.78 17.88 -15.50
N HIS A 201 -3.45 17.99 -15.36
CA HIS A 201 -2.65 17.07 -14.55
C HIS A 201 -3.08 17.10 -13.07
N GLN A 202 -3.33 18.29 -12.50
CA GLN A 202 -3.84 18.43 -11.14
C GLN A 202 -5.21 17.77 -10.97
N ARG A 203 -6.12 17.97 -11.94
CA ARG A 203 -7.45 17.31 -11.96
C ARG A 203 -7.33 15.79 -12.03
N ILE A 204 -6.41 15.26 -12.83
CA ILE A 204 -6.17 13.82 -12.97
C ILE A 204 -5.56 13.24 -11.69
N ASN A 205 -4.56 13.88 -11.09
CA ASN A 205 -4.01 13.49 -9.79
C ASN A 205 -5.11 13.45 -8.70
N VAL A 206 -5.94 14.49 -8.66
CA VAL A 206 -7.09 14.54 -7.74
C VAL A 206 -8.03 13.37 -8.01
N ALA A 207 -8.37 13.08 -9.27
CA ALA A 207 -9.33 12.03 -9.63
C ALA A 207 -8.79 10.62 -9.31
N LEU A 208 -7.54 10.34 -9.65
CA LEU A 208 -6.91 9.02 -9.49
C LEU A 208 -6.53 8.69 -8.05
N SER A 209 -6.62 9.66 -7.13
CA SER A 209 -6.41 9.47 -5.69
C SER A 209 -7.71 9.36 -4.86
N ARG A 210 -8.88 9.18 -5.52
CA ARG A 210 -10.19 9.09 -4.84
C ARG A 210 -10.70 7.68 -4.59
N ALA A 211 -10.22 6.68 -5.33
CA ALA A 211 -10.61 5.30 -5.09
C ALA A 211 -9.80 4.71 -3.94
N ARG A 212 -10.50 4.07 -3.02
CA ARG A 212 -9.91 3.27 -1.97
C ARG A 212 -9.55 1.87 -2.48
N ASP A 213 -10.52 1.15 -3.04
CA ASP A 213 -10.38 -0.28 -3.30
C ASP A 213 -10.34 -0.59 -4.81
N ARG A 214 -11.09 0.15 -5.63
CA ARG A 214 -11.11 -0.05 -7.08
C ARG A 214 -11.29 1.24 -7.89
N MET A 215 -10.50 1.38 -8.95
CA MET A 215 -10.66 2.42 -9.96
C MET A 215 -11.05 1.80 -11.30
N VAL A 216 -12.11 2.33 -11.93
CA VAL A 216 -12.60 1.88 -13.24
C VAL A 216 -12.48 3.01 -14.24
N LEU A 217 -11.57 2.88 -15.21
CA LEU A 217 -11.47 3.80 -16.34
C LEU A 217 -12.47 3.40 -17.43
N VAL A 218 -13.31 4.33 -17.85
CA VAL A 218 -14.24 4.15 -18.97
C VAL A 218 -13.87 5.16 -20.05
N ARG A 219 -13.40 4.64 -21.19
CA ARG A 219 -12.84 5.45 -22.29
C ARG A 219 -13.35 4.98 -23.65
N SER A 220 -13.45 5.91 -24.60
CA SER A 220 -13.81 5.61 -26.00
C SER A 220 -12.68 5.87 -27.00
N ILE A 221 -11.48 6.18 -26.51
CA ILE A 221 -10.27 6.38 -27.32
C ILE A 221 -9.15 5.43 -26.91
N ASN A 222 -8.25 5.13 -27.84
CA ASN A 222 -6.99 4.45 -27.57
C ASN A 222 -5.85 5.47 -27.57
N ARG A 223 -4.68 5.03 -27.11
CA ARG A 223 -3.45 5.81 -27.10
C ARG A 223 -3.11 6.47 -28.45
N SER A 224 -3.36 5.76 -29.55
CA SER A 224 -3.11 6.24 -30.92
C SER A 224 -4.02 7.39 -31.37
N HIS A 225 -5.15 7.61 -30.69
CA HIS A 225 -6.07 8.71 -31.01
C HIS A 225 -5.68 10.02 -30.31
N VAL A 226 -4.75 9.99 -29.35
CA VAL A 226 -4.29 11.19 -28.63
C VAL A 226 -3.12 11.79 -29.41
N PRO A 227 -3.24 13.03 -29.94
CA PRO A 227 -2.22 13.59 -30.84
C PRO A 227 -0.89 13.94 -30.17
N SER A 228 -0.93 14.39 -28.91
CA SER A 228 0.25 14.83 -28.15
C SER A 228 0.61 13.84 -27.06
N ASN A 229 1.90 13.54 -26.92
CA ASN A 229 2.43 12.71 -25.83
C ASN A 229 2.42 13.42 -24.48
N GLU A 230 2.39 14.76 -24.49
CA GLU A 230 2.32 15.59 -23.28
C GLU A 230 0.89 15.74 -22.76
N ASP A 231 -0.09 15.12 -23.41
CA ASP A 231 -1.47 15.18 -22.96
C ASP A 231 -1.66 14.33 -21.70
N ALA A 232 -2.28 14.90 -20.67
CA ALA A 232 -2.48 14.20 -19.40
C ALA A 232 -3.27 12.87 -19.53
N LYS A 233 -4.08 12.69 -20.58
CA LYS A 233 -4.78 11.43 -20.88
C LYS A 233 -3.84 10.28 -21.24
N VAL A 234 -2.68 10.58 -21.83
CA VAL A 234 -1.69 9.58 -22.24
C VAL A 234 -1.22 8.77 -21.06
N ALA A 235 -0.76 9.44 -20.00
CA ALA A 235 -0.28 8.79 -18.78
C ALA A 235 -1.35 7.84 -18.19
N VAL A 236 -2.62 8.27 -18.18
CA VAL A 236 -3.72 7.46 -17.66
C VAL A 236 -3.97 6.21 -18.52
N ILE A 237 -4.03 6.36 -19.84
CA ILE A 237 -4.29 5.23 -20.74
C ILE A 237 -3.15 4.21 -20.69
N ASP A 238 -1.90 4.69 -20.73
CA ASP A 238 -0.72 3.84 -20.76
C ASP A 238 -0.61 3.05 -19.44
N TYR A 239 -0.77 3.71 -18.30
CA TYR A 239 -0.74 3.06 -16.98
C TYR A 239 -1.81 1.97 -16.82
N PHE A 240 -3.07 2.25 -17.18
CA PHE A 240 -4.14 1.26 -17.09
C PHE A 240 -3.92 0.06 -18.05
N SER A 241 -3.28 0.30 -19.20
CA SER A 241 -3.00 -0.75 -20.17
C SER A 241 -1.85 -1.67 -19.72
N GLU A 242 -0.83 -1.08 -19.09
CA GLU A 242 0.29 -1.82 -18.49
C GLU A 242 -0.19 -2.71 -17.35
N GLU A 243 -0.96 -2.16 -16.41
CA GLU A 243 -1.51 -2.91 -15.27
C GLU A 243 -2.46 -4.04 -15.71
N ALA A 244 -3.32 -3.78 -16.70
CA ALA A 244 -4.17 -4.82 -17.26
C ALA A 244 -3.36 -5.96 -17.94
N SER A 245 -2.18 -5.64 -18.48
CA SER A 245 -1.29 -6.65 -19.08
C SER A 245 -0.58 -7.48 -18.02
N ASN A 246 -0.16 -6.84 -16.92
CA ASN A 246 0.43 -7.50 -15.75
C ASN A 246 -0.54 -8.48 -15.10
N ASP A 247 -1.81 -8.10 -14.94
CA ASP A 247 -2.87 -8.96 -14.40
C ASP A 247 -3.14 -10.21 -15.27
N ILE A 248 -3.03 -10.10 -16.60
CA ILE A 248 -3.23 -11.24 -17.51
C ILE A 248 -2.06 -12.22 -17.39
N ALA A 249 -0.82 -11.71 -17.31
CA ALA A 249 0.36 -12.53 -17.16
C ALA A 249 0.32 -13.37 -15.88
N THR A 250 -0.05 -12.76 -14.75
CA THR A 250 -0.20 -13.45 -13.45
C THR A 250 -1.34 -14.48 -13.45
N CYS A 251 -2.46 -14.20 -14.14
CA CYS A 251 -3.56 -15.15 -14.32
C CYS A 251 -3.20 -16.37 -15.19
N THR A 252 -2.27 -16.24 -16.14
CA THR A 252 -1.86 -17.38 -16.98
C THR A 252 -0.96 -18.38 -16.24
N ASP A 253 -0.20 -17.91 -15.25
CA ASP A 253 0.67 -18.77 -14.44
C ASP A 253 -0.13 -19.56 -13.39
N THR A 254 -1.15 -18.93 -12.80
CA THR A 254 -2.06 -19.57 -11.82
C THR A 254 -2.93 -20.69 -12.43
N ARG A 255 -3.27 -20.66 -13.73
CA ARG A 255 -4.04 -21.75 -14.37
C ARG A 255 -3.27 -23.08 -14.47
N LYS A 256 -1.93 -23.09 -14.31
CA LYS A 256 -1.13 -24.33 -14.27
C LYS A 256 -1.00 -24.93 -12.86
N ARG A 257 -1.43 -24.24 -11.80
CA ARG A 257 -1.44 -24.72 -10.41
C ARG A 257 -2.85 -24.58 -9.83
N GLY A 258 -3.55 -25.70 -9.63
CA GLY A 258 -4.98 -25.73 -9.33
C GLY A 258 -5.46 -24.76 -8.23
N ALA A 259 -6.53 -24.02 -8.56
CA ALA A 259 -7.62 -23.42 -7.78
C ALA A 259 -7.47 -22.87 -6.33
N ASN A 260 -6.33 -22.96 -5.65
CA ASN A 260 -6.15 -22.47 -4.27
C ASN A 260 -4.87 -21.65 -4.05
N VAL A 261 -4.24 -21.15 -5.11
CA VAL A 261 -2.97 -20.41 -4.98
C VAL A 261 -3.24 -18.93 -5.13
N SER A 262 -3.01 -18.22 -4.03
CA SER A 262 -2.84 -16.76 -3.92
C SER A 262 -2.00 -16.19 -5.06
N GLU A 263 -2.26 -14.93 -5.43
CA GLU A 263 -1.53 -14.15 -6.44
C GLU A 263 -0.04 -14.49 -6.48
N PRO A 264 0.58 -14.59 -7.68
CA PRO A 264 1.97 -14.99 -7.81
C PRO A 264 2.83 -14.07 -6.95
N PHE A 265 3.36 -14.72 -5.93
CA PHE A 265 4.44 -14.27 -5.08
C PHE A 265 5.62 -13.99 -6.00
N ILE A 266 5.98 -12.71 -6.20
CA ILE A 266 7.31 -12.17 -6.57
C ILE A 266 7.11 -10.85 -7.35
N ASP A 267 7.46 -9.74 -6.70
CA ASP A 267 7.86 -8.49 -7.34
C ASP A 267 9.33 -8.64 -7.78
N THR A 268 9.55 -8.67 -9.09
CA THR A 268 10.72 -8.24 -9.91
C THR A 268 12.16 -8.21 -9.36
N TYR A 269 12.52 -8.97 -8.33
CA TYR A 269 13.91 -9.26 -7.94
C TYR A 269 14.13 -10.78 -7.96
N GLN A 270 14.94 -11.23 -8.93
CA GLN A 270 15.51 -12.58 -9.06
C GLN A 270 14.72 -13.71 -8.37
N SER A 271 13.80 -14.33 -9.13
CA SER A 271 13.03 -15.54 -8.80
C SER A 271 13.85 -16.75 -8.28
N ASN A 272 15.16 -16.61 -8.06
CA ASN A 272 16.07 -17.64 -7.55
C ASN A 272 16.94 -17.18 -6.36
N SER A 273 16.68 -16.02 -5.74
CA SER A 273 17.44 -15.61 -4.56
C SER A 273 17.13 -16.52 -3.35
N VAL A 274 18.11 -16.67 -2.45
CA VAL A 274 17.92 -17.38 -1.17
C VAL A 274 16.77 -16.74 -0.39
N HIS A 275 16.72 -15.40 -0.40
CA HIS A 275 15.64 -14.63 0.22
C HIS A 275 14.27 -15.08 -0.26
N SER A 276 14.01 -15.06 -1.58
CA SER A 276 12.72 -15.47 -2.17
C SER A 276 12.30 -16.88 -1.73
N ARG A 277 13.25 -17.82 -1.71
CA ARG A 277 12.97 -19.21 -1.27
C ARG A 277 12.61 -19.31 0.21
N VAL A 278 13.25 -18.49 1.05
CA VAL A 278 12.91 -18.43 2.48
C VAL A 278 11.54 -17.79 2.68
N VAL A 279 11.22 -16.69 1.97
CA VAL A 279 9.89 -16.07 2.03
C VAL A 279 8.81 -17.08 1.60
N GLU A 280 9.04 -17.85 0.52
CA GLU A 280 8.15 -18.94 0.08
C GLU A 280 8.00 -20.03 1.14
N SER A 281 9.11 -20.47 1.75
CA SER A 281 9.12 -21.49 2.79
C SER A 281 8.34 -21.07 4.04
N VAL A 282 8.55 -19.83 4.52
CA VAL A 282 7.81 -19.25 5.64
C VAL A 282 6.31 -19.17 5.30
N SER A 283 5.99 -18.67 4.11
CA SER A 283 4.60 -18.52 3.65
C SER A 283 3.90 -19.87 3.57
N GLY A 284 4.54 -20.87 2.95
CA GLY A 284 4.01 -22.23 2.83
C GLY A 284 3.73 -22.86 4.19
N LEU A 285 4.67 -22.74 5.13
CA LEU A 285 4.49 -23.26 6.49
C LEU A 285 3.30 -22.63 7.21
N LEU A 286 3.11 -21.31 7.07
CA LEU A 286 1.99 -20.59 7.68
C LEU A 286 0.66 -20.98 7.02
N VAL A 287 0.63 -21.14 5.69
CA VAL A 287 -0.55 -21.62 4.97
C VAL A 287 -0.90 -23.05 5.40
N ASP A 288 0.08 -23.95 5.51
CA ASP A 288 -0.11 -25.32 5.98
C ASP A 288 -0.62 -25.38 7.44
N ALA A 289 -0.22 -24.40 8.24
CA ALA A 289 -0.74 -24.20 9.60
C ALA A 289 -2.14 -23.56 9.65
N GLY A 290 -2.75 -23.25 8.49
CA GLY A 290 -4.12 -22.74 8.37
C GLY A 290 -4.23 -21.21 8.42
N PHE A 291 -3.14 -20.46 8.30
CA PHE A 291 -3.18 -19.00 8.26
C PHE A 291 -3.47 -18.47 6.86
N GLU A 292 -4.09 -17.29 6.79
CA GLU A 292 -4.23 -16.55 5.53
C GLU A 292 -3.04 -15.62 5.34
N VAL A 293 -2.15 -15.98 4.41
CA VAL A 293 -0.90 -15.26 4.13
C VAL A 293 -1.01 -14.57 2.79
N ARG A 294 -0.56 -13.31 2.72
CA ARG A 294 -0.50 -12.52 1.50
C ARG A 294 0.81 -11.75 1.41
N PRO A 295 1.37 -11.53 0.22
CA PRO A 295 2.52 -10.63 0.07
C PRO A 295 2.12 -9.20 0.44
N MET A 296 3.06 -8.43 1.01
CA MET A 296 2.85 -7.00 1.26
C MET A 296 3.19 -6.12 0.05
N GLY A 297 3.85 -6.67 -0.97
CA GLY A 297 4.17 -5.97 -2.21
C GLY A 297 4.97 -4.69 -1.97
N VAL A 298 4.54 -3.59 -2.58
CA VAL A 298 5.21 -2.28 -2.45
C VAL A 298 5.11 -1.66 -1.06
N VAL A 299 4.20 -2.14 -0.20
CA VAL A 299 4.04 -1.63 1.18
C VAL A 299 5.23 -2.03 2.05
N TRP A 300 5.64 -3.30 1.94
CA TRP A 300 6.86 -3.80 2.58
C TRP A 300 7.45 -4.92 1.74
N LYS A 301 8.48 -4.58 0.94
CA LYS A 301 9.06 -5.52 -0.02
C LYS A 301 9.65 -6.74 0.68
N GLY A 302 9.45 -7.92 0.09
CA GLY A 302 9.98 -9.17 0.64
C GLY A 302 9.35 -9.61 1.97
N SER A 303 8.26 -8.96 2.39
CA SER A 303 7.55 -9.25 3.64
C SER A 303 6.16 -9.81 3.35
N VAL A 304 5.62 -10.49 4.36
CA VAL A 304 4.31 -11.15 4.28
C VAL A 304 3.36 -10.61 5.34
N CYS A 305 2.11 -10.44 4.94
CA CYS A 305 0.99 -10.13 5.81
C CYS A 305 0.27 -11.42 6.18
N VAL A 306 0.01 -11.61 7.47
CA VAL A 306 -0.84 -12.68 7.99
C VAL A 306 -2.11 -12.05 8.55
N GLU A 307 -3.27 -12.44 8.02
CA GLU A 307 -4.57 -11.90 8.41
C GLU A 307 -5.45 -12.96 9.07
N ASN A 308 -6.08 -12.58 10.19
CA ASN A 308 -7.19 -13.31 10.75
C ASN A 308 -8.50 -12.78 10.15
N VAL A 309 -9.08 -13.52 9.20
CA VAL A 309 -10.31 -13.11 8.49
C VAL A 309 -11.49 -12.86 9.44
N SER A 310 -11.51 -13.51 10.60
CA SER A 310 -12.63 -13.42 11.55
C SER A 310 -12.57 -12.17 12.43
N SER A 311 -11.40 -11.82 12.96
CA SER A 311 -11.22 -10.64 13.81
C SER A 311 -10.76 -9.40 13.03
N GLY A 312 -10.20 -9.58 11.83
CA GLY A 312 -9.51 -8.53 11.08
C GLY A 312 -8.11 -8.21 11.62
N ALA A 313 -7.63 -8.92 12.65
CA ALA A 313 -6.30 -8.76 13.20
C ALA A 313 -5.23 -9.14 12.16
N ARG A 314 -4.11 -8.41 12.17
CA ARG A 314 -3.06 -8.50 11.16
C ARG A 314 -1.69 -8.40 11.78
N ALA A 315 -0.77 -9.18 11.22
CA ALA A 315 0.64 -9.10 11.53
C ALA A 315 1.45 -9.05 10.24
N ALA A 316 2.54 -8.30 10.25
CA ALA A 316 3.53 -8.27 9.20
C ALA A 316 4.77 -9.05 9.64
N ILE A 317 5.32 -9.85 8.73
CA ILE A 317 6.54 -10.63 8.97
C ILE A 317 7.53 -10.29 7.85
N SER A 318 8.66 -9.71 8.23
CA SER A 318 9.78 -9.45 7.33
C SER A 318 10.79 -10.59 7.43
N ILE A 319 11.31 -11.04 6.30
CA ILE A 319 12.43 -11.98 6.24
C ILE A 319 13.70 -11.20 5.91
N GLU A 320 14.70 -11.32 6.76
CA GLU A 320 16.00 -10.66 6.62
C GLU A 320 17.04 -11.66 6.14
N ASN A 321 17.98 -11.23 5.29
CA ASN A 321 19.00 -12.12 4.77
C ASN A 321 20.35 -12.02 5.52
N GLY A 322 20.42 -11.19 6.59
CA GLY A 322 21.62 -10.99 7.41
C GLY A 322 22.81 -10.30 6.72
N GLY A 323 22.65 -9.85 5.47
CA GLY A 323 23.72 -9.27 4.64
C GLY A 323 23.38 -7.91 4.02
N GLU A 324 22.34 -7.23 4.54
CA GLU A 324 21.95 -5.89 4.10
C GLU A 324 23.01 -4.86 4.50
N VAL A 325 23.27 -3.89 3.62
CA VAL A 325 24.13 -2.74 3.97
C VAL A 325 23.40 -1.87 4.99
N GLU A 326 24.13 -1.18 5.89
CA GLU A 326 23.55 -0.30 6.91
C GLU A 326 22.49 0.66 6.37
N GLN A 327 22.70 1.22 5.18
CA GLN A 327 21.74 2.10 4.51
C GLN A 327 20.44 1.38 4.14
N GLU A 328 20.52 0.16 3.63
CA GLU A 328 19.35 -0.67 3.30
C GLU A 328 18.60 -1.05 4.56
N TRP A 329 19.33 -1.49 5.60
CA TRP A 329 18.76 -1.82 6.89
C TRP A 329 18.05 -0.62 7.55
N ALA A 330 18.63 0.58 7.47
CA ALA A 330 17.99 1.79 7.97
C ALA A 330 16.67 2.11 7.23
N ILE A 331 16.62 1.87 5.92
CA ILE A 331 15.41 2.02 5.11
C ILE A 331 14.35 0.99 5.54
N THR A 332 14.71 -0.28 5.71
CA THR A 332 13.75 -1.33 6.15
C THR A 332 13.23 -1.06 7.55
N LEU A 333 14.07 -0.55 8.46
CA LEU A 333 13.66 -0.17 9.81
C LEU A 333 12.72 1.03 9.80
N ALA A 334 12.99 2.05 8.97
CA ALA A 334 12.10 3.18 8.81
C ALA A 334 10.72 2.75 8.27
N GLN A 335 10.69 1.82 7.31
CA GLN A 335 9.45 1.23 6.79
C GLN A 335 8.68 0.46 7.86
N GLN A 336 9.35 -0.39 8.63
CA GLN A 336 8.70 -1.08 9.75
C GLN A 336 8.06 -0.09 10.72
N ARG A 337 8.79 0.95 11.14
CA ARG A 337 8.26 1.97 12.05
C ARG A 337 7.04 2.67 11.46
N ALA A 338 7.01 2.90 10.14
CA ALA A 338 5.85 3.47 9.46
C ALA A 338 4.65 2.52 9.50
N ILE A 339 4.86 1.23 9.29
CA ILE A 339 3.83 0.19 9.34
C ILE A 339 3.29 0.01 10.77
N GLU A 340 4.16 0.00 11.78
CA GLU A 340 3.77 -0.08 13.19
C GLU A 340 2.96 1.14 13.65
N ARG A 341 3.27 2.34 13.14
CA ARG A 341 2.46 3.56 13.40
C ARG A 341 1.01 3.43 12.92
N VAL A 342 0.76 2.63 11.89
CA VAL A 342 -0.59 2.33 11.38
C VAL A 342 -1.33 1.32 12.27
N GLY A 343 -0.64 0.73 13.26
CA GLY A 343 -1.19 -0.23 14.21
C GLY A 343 -0.93 -1.69 13.85
N TRP A 344 -0.05 -1.96 12.88
CA TRP A 344 0.38 -3.33 12.58
C TRP A 344 1.39 -3.81 13.61
N GLN A 345 1.33 -5.09 13.95
CA GLN A 345 2.42 -5.74 14.67
C GLN A 345 3.40 -6.35 13.67
N CYS A 346 4.68 -6.08 13.86
CA CYS A 346 5.73 -6.51 12.96
C CYS A 346 6.68 -7.50 13.65
N ALA A 347 7.05 -8.56 12.94
CA ALA A 347 8.14 -9.46 13.33
C ALA A 347 9.21 -9.50 12.24
N ARG A 348 10.46 -9.71 12.67
CA ARG A 348 11.61 -9.94 11.79
C ARG A 348 12.08 -11.38 11.97
N VAL A 349 12.30 -12.07 10.86
CA VAL A 349 12.81 -13.43 10.82
C VAL A 349 14.11 -13.41 10.06
N ASP A 350 15.20 -13.74 10.73
CA ASP A 350 16.48 -13.96 10.07
C ASP A 350 16.44 -15.26 9.25
N ALA A 351 16.82 -15.15 7.97
CA ALA A 351 16.80 -16.25 7.02
C ALA A 351 17.77 -17.36 7.42
N LEU A 352 18.93 -17.02 8.00
CA LEU A 352 19.88 -18.04 8.47
C LEU A 352 19.30 -18.82 9.64
N SER A 353 18.69 -18.14 10.60
CA SER A 353 17.97 -18.76 11.71
C SER A 353 16.85 -19.69 11.24
N TRP A 354 16.09 -19.28 10.22
CA TRP A 354 15.06 -20.13 9.60
C TRP A 354 15.63 -21.41 8.99
N LEU A 355 16.80 -21.31 8.33
CA LEU A 355 17.45 -22.44 7.67
C LEU A 355 18.17 -23.38 8.66
N LEU A 356 18.71 -22.85 9.76
CA LEU A 356 19.49 -23.61 10.75
C LEU A 356 18.61 -24.25 11.83
N ASP A 357 17.60 -23.55 12.36
CA ASP A 357 16.71 -24.03 13.41
C ASP A 357 15.23 -23.71 13.12
N LEU A 358 14.69 -24.40 12.13
CA LEU A 358 13.29 -24.29 11.71
C LEU A 358 12.31 -24.48 12.89
N LYS A 359 12.61 -25.37 13.84
CA LYS A 359 11.71 -25.69 14.96
C LYS A 359 11.62 -24.52 15.95
N ALA A 360 12.74 -23.89 16.30
CA ALA A 360 12.73 -22.73 17.18
C ALA A 360 12.08 -21.52 16.51
N THR A 361 12.45 -21.21 15.27
CA THR A 361 11.91 -20.04 14.55
C THR A 361 10.41 -20.17 14.29
N ARG A 362 9.93 -21.39 13.98
CA ARG A 362 8.49 -21.67 13.88
C ARG A 362 7.75 -21.39 15.19
N ARG A 363 8.26 -21.85 16.33
CA ARG A 363 7.62 -21.62 17.64
C ARG A 363 7.56 -20.12 17.96
N MET A 364 8.63 -19.39 17.69
CA MET A 364 8.67 -17.93 17.84
C MET A 364 7.60 -17.24 16.99
N LEU A 365 7.50 -17.59 15.70
CA LEU A 365 6.50 -17.02 14.80
C LEU A 365 5.06 -17.31 15.25
N ILE A 366 4.75 -18.55 15.62
CA ILE A 366 3.40 -18.92 16.09
C ILE A 366 3.07 -18.18 17.38
N SER A 367 4.03 -18.05 18.31
CA SER A 367 3.85 -17.27 19.54
C SER A 367 3.58 -15.80 19.25
N PHE A 368 4.32 -15.21 18.31
CA PHE A 368 4.12 -13.84 17.86
C PHE A 368 2.73 -13.63 17.25
N LEU A 369 2.32 -14.50 16.31
CA LEU A 369 1.00 -14.42 15.68
C LEU A 369 -0.13 -14.53 16.72
N LYS A 370 0.02 -15.41 17.72
CA LYS A 370 -0.92 -15.52 18.83
C LYS A 370 -0.98 -14.24 19.67
N SER A 371 0.17 -13.59 19.94
CA SER A 371 0.22 -12.29 20.64
C SER A 371 -0.38 -11.15 19.83
N ALA A 372 -0.39 -11.28 18.50
CA ALA A 372 -1.00 -10.34 17.56
C ALA A 372 -2.51 -10.58 17.31
N ASP A 373 -3.14 -11.49 18.06
CA ASP A 373 -4.53 -11.94 17.85
C ASP A 373 -4.79 -12.53 16.45
N VAL A 374 -3.72 -13.00 15.80
CA VAL A 374 -3.79 -13.70 14.52
C VAL A 374 -3.86 -15.19 14.79
N SER A 375 -5.04 -15.78 14.59
CA SER A 375 -5.29 -17.21 14.74
C SER A 375 -5.53 -17.88 13.39
N PRO A 376 -5.15 -19.15 13.20
CA PRO A 376 -5.42 -19.88 11.97
C PRO A 376 -6.94 -20.05 11.78
N LYS A 377 -7.37 -20.21 10.52
CA LYS A 377 -8.74 -20.63 10.23
C LYS A 377 -8.99 -21.95 10.95
N LYS A 378 -10.09 -22.05 11.70
CA LYS A 378 -10.53 -23.34 12.26
C LYS A 378 -10.69 -24.33 11.12
N HIS A 379 -9.70 -25.20 10.93
CA HIS A 379 -9.90 -26.41 10.16
C HIS A 379 -10.91 -27.26 10.93
N VAL A 380 -12.08 -27.53 10.31
CA VAL A 380 -13.03 -28.56 10.75
C VAL A 380 -12.48 -29.93 10.34
N VAL A 381 -11.25 -30.23 10.75
CA VAL A 381 -10.68 -31.56 10.69
C VAL A 381 -10.02 -31.78 12.05
N PRO A 382 -10.58 -32.64 12.92
CA PRO A 382 -9.89 -33.04 14.13
C PRO A 382 -8.59 -33.72 13.70
N LEU A 383 -7.45 -33.16 14.10
CA LEU A 383 -6.23 -33.96 14.21
C LEU A 383 -6.52 -35.04 15.25
N PRO A 384 -6.14 -36.31 15.02
CA PRO A 384 -6.23 -37.34 16.04
C PRO A 384 -5.45 -36.85 17.26
N GLU A 385 -6.08 -36.86 18.43
CA GLU A 385 -5.39 -36.68 19.70
C GLU A 385 -4.32 -37.77 19.78
N GLU A 386 -3.06 -37.41 19.58
CA GLU A 386 -1.96 -38.23 20.07
C GLU A 386 -2.04 -38.15 21.60
N MET A 387 -2.49 -39.26 22.19
CA MET A 387 -2.53 -39.48 23.63
C MET A 387 -1.15 -39.19 24.21
N GLU A 388 -1.08 -38.20 25.09
CA GLU A 388 -0.02 -38.11 26.08
C GLU A 388 -0.19 -39.32 27.02
N GLU A 389 0.58 -40.39 26.77
CA GLU A 389 0.81 -41.41 27.79
C GLU A 389 1.74 -40.80 28.84
N GLU A 390 1.14 -40.35 29.95
CA GLU A 390 1.82 -40.23 31.23
C GLU A 390 2.34 -41.62 31.61
N VAL A 391 3.66 -41.77 31.71
CA VAL A 391 4.28 -42.93 32.37
C VAL A 391 4.97 -42.41 33.62
N GLU A 392 4.21 -42.38 34.72
CA GLU A 392 4.74 -42.48 36.07
C GLU A 392 4.52 -43.92 36.55
N GLU A 393 5.58 -44.73 36.67
CA GLU A 393 5.67 -45.75 37.72
C GLU A 393 7.10 -45.85 38.24
N ASP A 394 7.23 -45.64 39.55
CA ASP A 394 8.45 -45.72 40.36
C ASP A 394 8.97 -47.16 40.54
N ILE A 395 10.29 -47.31 40.32
CA ILE A 395 11.31 -48.01 41.13
C ILE A 395 10.93 -49.35 41.80
N ASP A 396 11.57 -50.46 41.36
CA ASP A 396 12.34 -51.31 42.28
C ASP A 396 13.28 -52.36 41.61
N GLN A 397 14.48 -52.45 42.18
CA GLN A 397 15.43 -53.60 42.21
C GLN A 397 16.22 -53.99 40.95
N ILE A 398 17.52 -53.64 40.95
CA ILE A 398 18.58 -54.45 40.31
C ILE A 398 19.67 -54.72 41.37
N PRO A 399 20.15 -55.98 41.55
CA PRO A 399 21.05 -56.34 42.64
C PRO A 399 22.52 -55.99 42.34
N LEU A 400 23.24 -55.62 43.41
CA LEU A 400 24.70 -55.58 43.46
C LEU A 400 25.29 -56.99 43.31
N ALA A 401 26.29 -57.13 42.43
CA ALA A 401 27.24 -58.22 42.46
C ALA A 401 28.67 -57.65 42.42
N ASN A 402 29.42 -57.95 43.48
CA ASN A 402 30.88 -57.79 43.60
C ASN A 402 31.60 -58.95 42.88
N GLU A 403 32.84 -58.68 42.47
CA GLU A 403 34.07 -59.52 42.45
C GLU A 403 34.92 -59.08 41.24
N ASN A 404 35.96 -58.26 41.44
CA ASN A 404 37.34 -58.57 41.86
C ASN A 404 38.27 -58.91 40.68
N ASP A 405 39.39 -58.15 40.65
CA ASP A 405 40.75 -58.50 40.17
C ASP A 405 40.96 -58.64 38.63
N GLU A 406 42.03 -58.14 37.98
CA GLU A 406 43.33 -57.61 38.39
C GLU A 406 44.03 -56.96 37.15
N LEU A 407 44.79 -55.89 37.40
CA LEU A 407 46.13 -55.54 36.85
C LEU A 407 46.40 -55.12 35.37
N GLY A 408 47.17 -54.02 35.27
CA GLY A 408 48.05 -53.62 34.15
C GLY A 408 47.90 -52.14 33.77
N GLN A 409 48.35 -51.17 34.58
CA GLN A 409 49.68 -50.51 34.53
C GLN A 409 50.17 -50.11 33.13
N GLU A 410 50.21 -48.79 32.89
CA GLU A 410 51.37 -47.92 32.60
C GLU A 410 50.78 -46.55 32.21
N ASP A 411 50.94 -45.52 33.05
CA ASP A 411 52.06 -44.54 33.02
C ASP A 411 52.13 -43.88 31.62
N ASP A 412 52.04 -42.58 31.42
CA ASP A 412 52.65 -41.42 32.08
C ASP A 412 52.14 -40.24 31.20
N SER A 413 52.05 -38.97 31.56
CA SER A 413 52.51 -38.22 32.69
C SER A 413 52.12 -36.74 32.43
N HIS A 414 52.09 -35.97 33.51
CA HIS A 414 52.43 -34.55 33.61
C HIS A 414 51.55 -33.51 32.88
N ALA A 415 51.26 -32.36 33.47
CA ALA A 415 51.46 -31.78 34.80
C ALA A 415 50.74 -30.42 34.73
N GLU A 416 49.92 -30.10 35.74
CA GLU A 416 50.20 -29.02 36.72
C GLU A 416 49.78 -27.63 36.20
N GLU A 417 48.71 -27.08 36.79
CA GLU A 417 48.74 -26.07 37.88
C GLU A 417 48.83 -24.66 37.26
N GLU A 418 48.24 -23.58 37.75
CA GLU A 418 47.70 -23.16 39.05
C GLU A 418 46.81 -21.94 38.72
N ALA A 419 45.60 -21.81 39.28
CA ALA A 419 45.26 -20.95 40.42
C ALA A 419 45.30 -19.41 40.22
N ALA A 420 44.29 -18.77 40.84
CA ALA A 420 44.17 -17.37 41.23
C ALA A 420 43.75 -16.35 40.14
N SER A 421 43.09 -15.23 40.42
CA SER A 421 42.17 -14.79 41.49
C SER A 421 41.58 -13.43 41.03
N ASN A 422 40.59 -12.94 41.77
CA ASN A 422 39.70 -11.78 41.55
C ASN A 422 40.28 -10.38 41.21
N ASN A 423 39.37 -9.56 40.66
CA ASN A 423 39.21 -8.07 40.72
C ASN A 423 40.16 -7.23 39.82
N VAL A 424 39.69 -6.22 39.04
CA VAL A 424 39.12 -4.93 39.46
C VAL A 424 38.54 -4.17 38.23
N ARG A 425 37.44 -3.43 38.46
CA ARG A 425 36.89 -2.19 37.85
C ARG A 425 37.56 -1.56 36.61
N GLU A 426 36.75 -1.08 35.66
CA GLU A 426 36.64 0.37 35.36
C GLU A 426 35.44 0.72 34.46
N ALA A 427 34.96 1.95 34.61
CA ALA A 427 33.77 2.54 34.02
C ALA A 427 34.16 3.57 32.94
N VAL A 428 33.34 3.73 31.89
CA VAL A 428 33.35 4.87 30.95
C VAL A 428 31.91 4.98 30.39
N ALA A 429 31.05 5.85 30.93
CA ALA A 429 30.82 7.27 30.62
C ALA A 429 29.99 7.49 29.32
N ASP A 430 28.70 7.77 29.52
CA ASP A 430 27.73 8.26 28.54
C ASP A 430 27.95 9.76 28.28
N ASP A 431 28.13 10.15 27.02
CA ASP A 431 28.04 11.55 26.57
C ASP A 431 26.62 11.86 26.09
N VAL A 432 25.89 12.62 26.92
CA VAL A 432 24.61 13.25 26.57
C VAL A 432 24.89 14.73 26.34
N VAL A 433 24.78 15.20 25.09
CA VAL A 433 24.83 16.62 24.74
C VAL A 433 23.40 17.17 24.70
N VAL A 434 23.06 17.96 25.71
CA VAL A 434 21.88 18.83 25.75
C VAL A 434 22.29 20.19 25.19
N ILE A 435 21.64 20.65 24.12
CA ILE A 435 21.79 22.02 23.61
C ILE A 435 20.54 22.81 24.03
N SER A 436 20.70 23.67 25.03
CA SER A 436 19.81 24.78 25.36
C SER A 436 20.20 26.00 24.54
N THR A 437 19.22 26.62 23.88
CA THR A 437 19.37 27.94 23.23
C THR A 437 18.87 29.02 24.18
N ASP A 438 19.76 29.89 24.62
CA ASP A 438 19.41 31.21 25.15
C ASP A 438 19.89 32.28 24.15
N ASP A 439 19.01 33.26 23.95
CA ASP A 439 19.17 34.53 23.24
C ASP A 439 20.42 35.31 23.71
N GLU A 440 21.08 36.02 22.79
CA GLU A 440 21.24 37.48 22.84
C GLU A 440 21.56 38.00 21.43
N GLY A 441 20.92 39.11 21.06
CA GLY A 441 21.00 39.72 19.74
C GLY A 441 22.21 40.63 19.55
N GLU A 442 22.42 41.06 18.32
CA GLU A 442 23.03 42.36 18.02
C GLU A 442 22.64 42.81 16.61
N ASP A 443 22.28 44.10 16.55
CA ASP A 443 21.97 44.90 15.37
C ASP A 443 23.03 44.81 14.27
N TYR A 444 22.64 45.03 13.01
CA TYR A 444 23.29 46.01 12.15
C TYR A 444 22.47 46.21 10.85
N MET A 445 21.83 47.39 10.76
CA MET A 445 21.51 48.09 9.50
C MET A 445 22.73 48.93 9.08
N PRO A 446 22.87 49.40 7.82
CA PRO A 446 21.81 49.83 6.90
C PRO A 446 21.72 49.11 5.55
#